data_AF-A0AAD5V0S1-F1
#
_entry.id   AF-A0AAD5V0S1-F1
#
_cell.length_a   1.000
_cell.length_b   1.000
_cell.length_c   1.000
_cell.angle_alpha   90.00
_cell.angle_beta   90.00
_cell.angle_gamma   90.00
#
_symmetry.space_group_name_H-M   'P 1'
#
loop_
_entity.id
_entity.type
_entity.pdbx_description
1 polymer ?
#
loop_
_entity_poly.entity_id
_entity_poly.type
_entity_poly.pdbx_seq_one_letter_code
_entity_poly.pdbx_strand_id
1 'polypeptide(L)'
;MKAAVFLKWLSELVAVSYAAQIPLTSNSSLTTGIKTENLKDGAAEFKCFITPQFSALVNLTLEATKTPGLSLGIVQVVSHTNDVQTEFGTWGTMSGDGDEMMQETMFDIGSCSKAFLATAMGILMEDYAQGKNVTPLPDGLGSFAWKTKVQDLFPGDDSEWKLKDDWASQKVNIRDMLTHVSGLPRHDLSYGPSDALIDLVRKLRYLRPQFELREQ
;
A
#
# COMPACT_ATOMS: atom_id res chain seq x y z
N MET A 1 7.26 28.36 0.10
CA MET A 1 6.70 27.50 -0.96
C MET A 1 7.49 26.20 -1.22
N LYS A 2 8.67 25.99 -0.60
CA LYS A 2 9.57 24.84 -0.86
C LYS A 2 9.31 23.57 0.00
N ALA A 3 8.68 23.70 1.17
CA ALA A 3 8.29 22.55 2.01
C ALA A 3 6.89 21.98 1.71
N ALA A 4 6.05 22.78 1.03
CA ALA A 4 4.63 22.45 0.82
C ALA A 4 4.43 21.28 -0.16
N VAL A 5 5.32 21.10 -1.15
CA VAL A 5 5.22 20.01 -2.13
C VAL A 5 5.64 18.67 -1.52
N PHE A 6 6.68 18.66 -0.68
CA PHE A 6 7.13 17.47 0.04
C PHE A 6 6.12 17.03 1.12
N LEU A 7 5.53 17.99 1.85
CA LEU A 7 4.47 17.73 2.83
C LEU A 7 3.15 17.32 2.19
N LYS A 8 2.81 17.83 0.99
CA LYS A 8 1.66 17.37 0.19
C LYS A 8 1.87 15.97 -0.39
N TRP A 9 3.07 15.41 -0.32
CA TRP A 9 3.35 14.04 -0.74
C TRP A 9 3.42 13.07 0.45
N LEU A 10 4.00 13.50 1.60
CA LEU A 10 3.88 12.82 2.90
C LEU A 10 2.44 12.72 3.44
N SER A 11 1.59 13.52 2.86
CA SER A 11 0.14 13.62 2.98
C SER A 11 -0.66 12.36 2.65
N GLU A 12 -0.32 11.70 1.55
CA GLU A 12 -1.05 10.54 1.02
C GLU A 12 -0.60 9.23 1.69
N LEU A 13 0.30 9.37 2.67
CA LEU A 13 1.17 8.35 3.23
C LEU A 13 0.55 7.67 4.47
N VAL A 14 -0.50 8.26 5.03
CA VAL A 14 -1.33 7.71 6.12
C VAL A 14 -2.62 7.11 5.53
N ALA A 15 -2.51 6.25 4.52
CA ALA A 15 -3.62 5.41 4.10
C ALA A 15 -3.74 4.21 5.03
N VAL A 16 -4.52 4.36 6.10
CA VAL A 16 -5.06 3.24 6.86
C VAL A 16 -6.50 3.07 6.40
N SER A 17 -6.77 1.99 5.66
CA SER A 17 -8.13 1.64 5.27
C SER A 17 -8.98 1.37 6.51
N TYR A 18 -10.00 2.20 6.69
CA TYR A 18 -11.15 1.90 7.52
C TYR A 18 -12.12 1.05 6.70
N ALA A 19 -12.13 -0.26 6.91
CA ALA A 19 -13.18 -1.12 6.36
C ALA A 19 -14.30 -1.26 7.40
N ALA A 20 -15.25 -0.32 7.39
CA ALA A 20 -16.50 -0.50 8.11
C ALA A 20 -17.38 -1.52 7.37
N GLN A 21 -17.64 -2.66 8.01
CA GLN A 21 -18.65 -3.61 7.58
C GLN A 21 -20.05 -3.00 7.82
N ILE A 22 -20.73 -2.63 6.74
CA ILE A 22 -22.17 -2.35 6.77
C ILE A 22 -22.90 -3.59 6.22
N PRO A 23 -23.80 -4.22 6.99
CA PRO A 23 -24.55 -5.39 6.53
C PRO A 23 -25.81 -4.94 5.79
N LEU A 24 -25.98 -5.33 4.53
CA LEU A 24 -27.29 -5.22 3.87
C LEU A 24 -27.62 -6.47 3.06
N THR A 25 -28.90 -6.81 3.13
CA THR A 25 -29.51 -8.11 2.92
C THR A 25 -30.06 -8.32 1.50
N SER A 26 -29.99 -9.58 1.09
CA SER A 26 -30.97 -10.38 0.32
C SER A 26 -31.04 -10.37 -1.22
N ASN A 27 -31.03 -11.62 -1.70
CA ASN A 27 -31.73 -12.28 -2.83
C ASN A 27 -31.30 -12.10 -4.31
N SER A 28 -30.68 -13.20 -4.81
CA SER A 28 -30.85 -13.92 -6.10
C SER A 28 -30.72 -13.12 -7.43
N SER A 29 -30.08 -13.58 -8.50
CA SER A 29 -29.90 -14.94 -9.06
C SER A 29 -28.81 -14.95 -10.17
N LEU A 30 -28.22 -16.12 -10.40
CA LEU A 30 -27.11 -16.51 -11.30
C LEU A 30 -27.14 -16.01 -12.76
N THR A 31 -25.94 -15.77 -13.33
CA THR A 31 -25.34 -16.50 -14.49
C THR A 31 -23.85 -16.16 -14.66
N THR A 32 -22.97 -17.16 -14.77
CA THR A 32 -21.54 -16.97 -15.12
C THR A 32 -21.27 -17.34 -16.58
N GLY A 33 -20.51 -16.52 -17.30
CA GLY A 33 -20.06 -16.78 -18.67
C GLY A 33 -18.54 -16.70 -18.80
N ILE A 34 -17.89 -17.83 -19.04
CA ILE A 34 -16.48 -17.89 -19.46
C ILE A 34 -16.46 -17.86 -20.99
N LYS A 35 -15.81 -16.84 -21.59
CA LYS A 35 -15.49 -16.83 -23.03
C LYS A 35 -14.05 -17.28 -23.23
N THR A 36 -13.86 -18.38 -23.96
CA THR A 36 -12.57 -18.79 -24.51
C THR A 36 -12.65 -18.71 -26.04
N GLU A 37 -11.83 -17.87 -26.66
CA GLU A 37 -11.63 -17.88 -28.12
C GLU A 37 -10.52 -18.87 -28.48
N ASN A 38 -10.81 -19.75 -29.45
CA ASN A 38 -9.90 -20.80 -29.92
C ASN A 38 -8.88 -20.25 -30.94
N LEU A 39 -7.59 -20.49 -30.70
CA LEU A 39 -6.52 -20.40 -31.70
C LEU A 39 -5.77 -21.74 -31.79
N LYS A 40 -5.52 -22.18 -33.02
CA LYS A 40 -5.03 -23.52 -33.40
C LYS A 40 -3.52 -23.70 -33.23
N ASP A 41 -3.18 -24.93 -32.81
CA ASP A 41 -2.03 -25.79 -33.10
C ASP A 41 -0.62 -25.15 -33.25
N GLY A 42 0.21 -25.42 -32.23
CA GLY A 42 1.67 -25.24 -32.27
C GLY A 42 2.30 -24.53 -31.07
N ALA A 43 1.51 -24.12 -30.08
CA ALA A 43 1.99 -23.33 -28.95
C ALA A 43 2.40 -24.21 -27.76
N ALA A 44 3.47 -23.84 -27.08
CA ALA A 44 3.81 -24.33 -25.74
C ALA A 44 2.54 -24.39 -24.88
N GLU A 45 2.36 -25.49 -24.15
CA GLU A 45 1.19 -25.77 -23.34
C GLU A 45 0.92 -24.60 -22.39
N PHE A 46 -0.03 -23.73 -22.76
CA PHE A 46 -0.46 -22.63 -21.91
C PHE A 46 -1.13 -23.24 -20.69
N LYS A 47 -0.43 -23.20 -19.56
CA LYS A 47 -0.96 -23.68 -18.30
C LYS A 47 -2.04 -22.70 -17.84
N CYS A 48 -3.30 -23.06 -18.00
CA CYS A 48 -4.40 -22.37 -17.35
C CYS A 48 -4.31 -22.59 -15.84
N PHE A 49 -4.20 -21.50 -15.09
CA PHE A 49 -4.11 -21.50 -13.62
C PHE A 49 -5.51 -21.43 -12.99
N ILE A 50 -6.45 -20.70 -13.59
CA ILE A 50 -7.82 -20.58 -13.11
C ILE A 50 -8.65 -21.74 -13.68
N THR A 51 -8.39 -22.93 -13.13
CA THR A 51 -9.13 -24.14 -13.50
C THR A 51 -10.57 -24.12 -12.96
N PRO A 52 -11.47 -24.97 -13.49
CA PRO A 52 -12.81 -25.15 -12.92
C PRO A 52 -12.78 -25.56 -11.43
N GLN A 53 -11.81 -26.40 -11.04
CA GLN A 53 -11.63 -26.84 -9.66
C GLN A 53 -11.19 -25.68 -8.75
N PHE A 54 -10.27 -24.82 -9.24
CA PHE A 54 -9.88 -23.61 -8.53
C PHE A 54 -11.06 -22.65 -8.38
N SER A 55 -11.82 -22.42 -9.46
CA SER A 55 -13.03 -21.58 -9.44
C SER A 55 -14.08 -22.10 -8.46
N ALA A 56 -14.26 -23.41 -8.35
CA ALA A 56 -15.15 -24.02 -7.36
C ALA A 56 -14.65 -23.78 -5.92
N LEU A 57 -13.35 -23.89 -5.68
CA LEU A 57 -12.74 -23.56 -4.38
C LEU A 57 -12.92 -22.08 -4.01
N VAL A 58 -12.78 -21.17 -4.98
CA VAL A 58 -13.04 -19.74 -4.76
C VAL A 58 -14.49 -19.52 -4.33
N ASN A 59 -15.46 -20.10 -5.05
CA ASN A 59 -16.88 -19.99 -4.68
C ASN A 59 -17.16 -20.53 -3.26
N LEU A 60 -16.60 -21.70 -2.89
CA LEU A 60 -16.73 -22.24 -1.53
C LEU A 60 -16.13 -21.31 -0.48
N THR A 61 -15.00 -20.67 -0.80
CA THR A 61 -14.35 -19.72 0.09
C THR A 61 -15.20 -18.46 0.27
N LEU A 62 -15.74 -17.88 -0.81
CA LEU A 62 -16.62 -16.72 -0.77
C LEU A 62 -17.86 -16.99 0.09
N GLU A 63 -18.46 -18.17 -0.05
CA GLU A 63 -19.61 -18.60 0.75
C GLU A 63 -19.23 -18.73 2.24
N ALA A 64 -18.12 -19.42 2.53
CA ALA A 64 -17.66 -19.65 3.90
C ALA A 64 -17.29 -18.35 4.63
N THR A 65 -16.67 -17.38 3.93
CA THR A 65 -16.28 -16.08 4.50
C THR A 65 -17.37 -15.01 4.38
N LYS A 66 -18.48 -15.31 3.68
CA LYS A 66 -19.54 -14.36 3.33
C LYS A 66 -18.99 -13.12 2.61
N THR A 67 -18.01 -13.33 1.73
CA THR A 67 -17.43 -12.26 0.91
C THR A 67 -18.27 -12.08 -0.36
N PRO A 68 -18.80 -10.88 -0.65
CA PRO A 68 -19.71 -10.67 -1.79
C PRO A 68 -19.12 -10.96 -3.17
N GLY A 69 -17.81 -10.73 -3.34
CA GLY A 69 -17.11 -10.98 -4.60
C GLY A 69 -15.59 -10.88 -4.47
N LEU A 70 -14.90 -11.33 -5.51
CA LEU A 70 -13.45 -11.36 -5.62
C LEU A 70 -13.01 -11.13 -7.06
N SER A 71 -11.98 -10.29 -7.24
CA SER A 71 -11.20 -10.21 -8.47
C SER A 71 -9.80 -10.75 -8.19
N LEU A 72 -9.27 -11.58 -9.10
CA LEU A 72 -7.96 -12.21 -8.99
C LEU A 72 -7.17 -11.99 -10.28
N GLY A 73 -5.92 -11.52 -10.13
CA GLY A 73 -4.92 -11.52 -11.20
C GLY A 73 -3.76 -12.44 -10.84
N ILE A 74 -3.36 -13.28 -11.77
CA ILE A 74 -2.19 -14.16 -11.70
C ILE A 74 -1.17 -13.65 -12.70
N VAL A 75 0.04 -13.36 -12.24
CA VAL A 75 1.17 -12.96 -13.10
C VAL A 75 2.29 -13.97 -12.91
N GLN A 76 2.68 -14.64 -13.99
CA GLN A 76 3.78 -15.60 -13.99
C GLN A 76 4.90 -15.12 -14.89
N VAL A 77 6.13 -15.16 -14.37
CA VAL A 77 7.36 -14.99 -15.17
C VAL A 77 7.93 -16.37 -15.46
N VAL A 78 7.99 -16.73 -16.74
CA VAL A 78 8.50 -18.03 -17.21
C VAL A 78 10.03 -17.97 -17.20
N SER A 79 10.66 -18.60 -16.20
CA SER A 79 12.09 -18.42 -15.89
C SER A 79 13.09 -18.70 -17.02
N HIS A 80 12.73 -19.53 -18.01
CA HIS A 80 13.63 -19.89 -19.11
C HIS A 80 13.47 -19.00 -20.34
N THR A 81 12.31 -18.36 -20.52
CA THR A 81 12.07 -17.42 -21.63
C THR A 81 11.99 -15.95 -21.20
N ASN A 82 11.85 -15.70 -19.89
CA ASN A 82 11.45 -14.41 -19.31
C ASN A 82 10.09 -13.90 -19.83
N ASP A 83 9.27 -14.78 -20.40
CA ASP A 83 7.92 -14.40 -20.83
C ASP A 83 7.03 -14.12 -19.63
N VAL A 84 6.18 -13.10 -19.75
CA VAL A 84 5.18 -12.78 -18.75
C VAL A 84 3.82 -13.30 -19.22
N GLN A 85 3.23 -14.19 -18.44
CA GLN A 85 1.87 -14.68 -18.65
C GLN A 85 0.95 -14.11 -17.58
N THR A 86 -0.25 -13.69 -17.98
CA THR A 86 -1.25 -13.13 -17.08
C THR A 86 -2.59 -13.82 -17.27
N GLU A 87 -3.26 -14.11 -16.16
CA GLU A 87 -4.61 -14.66 -16.15
C GLU A 87 -5.45 -13.93 -15.10
N PHE A 88 -6.72 -13.69 -15.41
CA PHE A 88 -7.61 -12.91 -14.58
C PHE A 88 -8.94 -13.65 -14.39
N GLY A 89 -9.48 -13.60 -13.19
CA GLY A 89 -10.77 -14.22 -12.86
C GLY A 89 -11.57 -13.35 -11.90
N THR A 90 -12.88 -13.38 -12.04
CA THR A 90 -13.82 -12.64 -11.19
C THR A 90 -14.95 -13.53 -10.73
N TRP A 91 -15.43 -13.30 -9.51
CA TRP A 91 -16.50 -14.06 -8.88
C TRP A 91 -17.38 -13.14 -8.03
N GLY A 92 -18.69 -13.41 -8.00
CA GLY A 92 -19.63 -12.70 -7.15
C GLY A 92 -19.99 -11.30 -7.64
N THR A 93 -20.31 -10.41 -6.70
CA THR A 93 -20.86 -9.07 -6.95
C THR A 93 -19.96 -7.98 -6.38
N MET A 94 -19.92 -6.82 -7.03
CA MET A 94 -19.12 -5.66 -6.58
C MET A 94 -19.92 -4.64 -5.75
N SER A 95 -21.26 -4.65 -5.84
CA SER A 95 -22.12 -3.66 -5.19
C SER A 95 -23.32 -4.30 -4.47
N GLY A 96 -23.93 -3.56 -3.55
CA GLY A 96 -25.16 -3.97 -2.88
C GLY A 96 -26.38 -4.07 -3.81
N ASP A 97 -26.30 -3.46 -5.00
CA ASP A 97 -27.33 -3.54 -6.03
C ASP A 97 -27.22 -4.81 -6.89
N GLY A 98 -26.20 -5.63 -6.63
CA GLY A 98 -25.99 -6.91 -7.31
C GLY A 98 -25.18 -6.82 -8.60
N ASP A 99 -24.49 -5.69 -8.84
CA ASP A 99 -23.63 -5.55 -10.01
C ASP A 99 -22.53 -6.62 -10.01
N GLU A 100 -22.26 -7.21 -11.17
CA GLU A 100 -21.27 -8.27 -11.31
C GLU A 100 -19.85 -7.77 -11.01
N MET A 101 -19.05 -8.65 -10.41
CA MET A 101 -17.62 -8.39 -10.21
C MET A 101 -16.87 -8.38 -11.56
N MET A 102 -16.12 -7.31 -11.82
CA MET A 102 -15.34 -7.12 -13.05
C MET A 102 -13.84 -7.03 -12.76
N GLN A 103 -13.01 -7.19 -13.78
CA GLN A 103 -11.56 -7.08 -13.64
C GLN A 103 -11.14 -5.65 -13.24
N GLU A 104 -11.93 -4.67 -13.69
CA GLU A 104 -11.77 -3.24 -13.46
C GLU A 104 -12.39 -2.77 -12.15
N THR A 105 -13.04 -3.66 -11.38
CA THR A 105 -13.60 -3.29 -10.08
C THR A 105 -12.49 -2.79 -9.16
N MET A 106 -12.68 -1.58 -8.63
CA MET A 106 -11.73 -0.93 -7.72
C MET A 106 -11.98 -1.38 -6.28
N PHE A 107 -10.89 -1.66 -5.55
CA PHE A 107 -10.92 -2.05 -4.15
C PHE A 107 -10.03 -1.13 -3.31
N ASP A 108 -10.44 -0.91 -2.06
CA ASP A 108 -9.54 -0.37 -1.05
C ASP A 108 -8.53 -1.46 -0.64
N ILE A 109 -7.28 -1.30 -1.08
CA ILE A 109 -6.22 -2.31 -0.87
C ILE A 109 -5.54 -2.22 0.51
N GLY A 110 -5.93 -1.27 1.35
CA GLY A 110 -5.44 -1.12 2.71
C GLY A 110 -3.92 -1.12 2.84
N SER A 111 -3.39 -2.05 3.65
CA SER A 111 -1.95 -2.07 3.93
C SER A 111 -1.08 -2.38 2.72
N CYS A 112 -1.62 -2.88 1.61
CA CYS A 112 -0.87 -3.02 0.36
C CYS A 112 -0.37 -1.66 -0.16
N SER A 113 -1.02 -0.55 0.18
CA SER A 113 -0.55 0.81 -0.14
C SER A 113 0.85 1.13 0.40
N LYS A 114 1.31 0.45 1.48
CA LYS A 114 2.66 0.61 2.04
C LYS A 114 3.76 0.17 1.07
N ALA A 115 3.48 -0.81 0.20
CA ALA A 115 4.44 -1.25 -0.81
C ALA A 115 4.64 -0.17 -1.89
N PHE A 116 3.55 0.45 -2.35
CA PHE A 116 3.61 1.58 -3.29
C PHE A 116 4.37 2.76 -2.71
N LEU A 117 4.14 3.09 -1.44
CA LEU A 117 4.91 4.08 -0.72
C LEU A 117 6.42 3.76 -0.73
N ALA A 118 6.80 2.54 -0.32
CA ALA A 118 8.20 2.15 -0.26
C ALA A 118 8.86 2.22 -1.65
N THR A 119 8.17 1.78 -2.69
CA THR A 119 8.63 1.90 -4.09
C THR A 119 8.81 3.35 -4.49
N ALA A 120 7.82 4.21 -4.23
CA ALA A 120 7.88 5.61 -4.62
C ALA A 120 8.99 6.38 -3.87
N MET A 121 9.25 6.01 -2.61
CA MET A 121 10.39 6.51 -1.84
C MET A 121 11.73 6.10 -2.49
N GLY A 122 11.84 4.85 -2.96
CA GLY A 122 13.02 4.38 -3.68
C GLY A 122 13.27 5.13 -4.98
N ILE A 123 12.22 5.36 -5.77
CA ILE A 123 12.29 6.17 -6.99
C ILE A 123 12.74 7.61 -6.66
N LEU A 124 12.17 8.21 -5.62
CA LEU A 124 12.53 9.57 -5.19
C LEU A 124 13.99 9.67 -4.76
N MET A 125 14.52 8.70 -4.01
CA MET A 125 15.93 8.64 -3.63
C MET A 125 16.85 8.53 -4.86
N GLU A 126 16.48 7.69 -5.83
CA GLU A 126 17.22 7.55 -7.09
C GLU A 126 17.22 8.86 -7.89
N ASP A 127 16.09 9.56 -7.98
CA ASP A 127 15.99 10.84 -8.67
C ASP A 127 16.87 11.92 -8.03
N TYR A 128 16.96 11.95 -6.69
CA TYR A 128 17.92 12.81 -5.99
C TYR A 128 19.36 12.42 -6.28
N ALA A 129 19.68 11.12 -6.25
CA ALA A 129 21.04 10.63 -6.54
C ALA A 129 21.48 10.95 -7.98
N GLN A 130 20.55 10.95 -8.93
CA GLN A 130 20.79 11.29 -10.34
C GLN A 130 20.69 12.79 -10.64
N GLY A 131 20.40 13.65 -9.65
CA GLY A 131 20.25 15.09 -9.84
C GLY A 131 19.04 15.49 -10.68
N LYS A 132 18.02 14.63 -10.78
CA LYS A 132 16.77 14.89 -11.51
C LYS A 132 15.80 15.74 -10.71
N ASN A 133 15.90 15.74 -9.38
CA ASN A 133 14.99 16.50 -8.53
C ASN A 133 15.32 18.01 -8.56
N VAL A 134 14.27 18.83 -8.67
CA VAL A 134 14.35 20.30 -8.66
C VAL A 134 14.14 20.91 -7.27
N THR A 135 13.67 20.11 -6.32
CA THR A 135 13.54 20.52 -4.92
C THR A 135 14.89 20.30 -4.23
N PRO A 136 15.54 21.34 -3.69
CA PRO A 136 16.78 21.17 -2.96
C PRO A 136 16.54 20.42 -1.65
N LEU A 137 17.50 19.57 -1.27
CA LEU A 137 17.54 19.01 0.08
C LEU A 137 17.79 20.12 1.11
N PRO A 138 17.38 19.93 2.38
CA PRO A 138 17.72 20.86 3.45
C PRO A 138 19.22 21.11 3.57
N ASP A 139 19.57 22.31 4.05
CA ASP A 139 20.96 22.71 4.22
C ASP A 139 21.74 21.70 5.09
N GLY A 140 22.90 21.29 4.61
CA GLY A 140 23.74 20.28 5.28
C GLY A 140 23.42 18.83 4.94
N LEU A 141 22.30 18.55 4.26
CA LEU A 141 21.96 17.20 3.78
C LEU A 141 22.41 17.00 2.34
N GLY A 142 23.56 16.32 2.16
CA GLY A 142 24.15 16.09 0.83
C GLY A 142 23.51 14.95 0.02
N SER A 143 22.75 14.05 0.65
CA SER A 143 22.10 12.94 -0.03
C SER A 143 20.82 12.47 0.67
N PHE A 144 19.89 11.93 -0.11
CA PHE A 144 18.66 11.35 0.38
C PHE A 144 18.62 9.85 0.07
N ALA A 145 18.72 9.03 1.11
CA ALA A 145 18.81 7.57 1.02
C ALA A 145 18.12 6.90 2.21
N TRP A 146 18.01 5.57 2.18
CA TRP A 146 17.33 4.78 3.22
C TRP A 146 17.81 5.04 4.65
N LYS A 147 19.08 5.39 4.82
CA LYS A 147 19.70 5.69 6.13
C LYS A 147 19.68 7.18 6.49
N THR A 148 19.13 8.04 5.66
CA THR A 148 18.93 9.46 5.99
C THR A 148 18.04 9.55 7.24
N LYS A 149 18.50 10.33 8.23
CA LYS A 149 17.73 10.53 9.45
C LYS A 149 16.54 11.44 9.16
N VAL A 150 15.43 11.18 9.82
CA VAL A 150 14.21 11.99 9.61
C VAL A 150 14.43 13.43 10.09
N GLN A 151 15.19 13.61 11.18
CA GLN A 151 15.55 14.95 11.68
C GLN A 151 16.33 15.78 10.66
N ASP A 152 17.18 15.15 9.83
CA ASP A 152 17.97 15.88 8.82
C ASP A 152 17.07 16.39 7.68
N LEU A 153 15.88 15.80 7.48
CA LEU A 153 14.88 16.24 6.49
C LEU A 153 13.98 17.36 7.03
N PHE A 154 13.83 17.44 8.35
CA PHE A 154 13.01 18.43 9.06
C PHE A 154 13.86 19.11 10.16
N PRO A 155 14.85 19.93 9.77
CA PRO A 155 15.74 20.58 10.74
C PRO A 155 15.04 21.72 11.49
N GLY A 156 15.51 22.01 12.71
CA GLY A 156 15.07 23.14 13.54
C GLY A 156 14.28 22.73 14.79
N ASP A 157 14.30 23.59 15.82
CA ASP A 157 13.62 23.33 17.11
C ASP A 157 12.09 23.41 17.00
N ASP A 158 11.59 24.21 16.04
CA ASP A 158 10.17 24.31 15.67
C ASP A 158 9.77 23.33 14.56
N SER A 159 10.61 22.34 14.23
CA SER A 159 10.32 21.41 13.17
C SER A 159 9.14 20.51 13.52
N GLU A 160 8.49 20.02 12.47
CA GLU A 160 7.27 19.24 12.61
C GLU A 160 7.58 17.83 13.13
N TRP A 161 8.83 17.39 12.96
CA TRP A 161 9.36 16.11 13.41
C TRP A 161 9.90 16.17 14.86
N LYS A 162 9.23 15.46 15.77
CA LYS A 162 9.76 15.12 17.09
C LYS A 162 9.03 13.89 17.62
N LEU A 163 9.75 12.99 18.27
CA LEU A 163 9.19 11.89 19.06
C LEU A 163 9.31 12.22 20.54
N LYS A 164 8.57 11.49 21.39
CA LYS A 164 8.69 11.65 22.83
C LYS A 164 10.08 11.26 23.36
N ASP A 165 10.71 10.28 22.72
CA ASP A 165 12.07 9.87 23.01
C ASP A 165 13.07 10.72 22.19
N ASP A 166 13.95 11.44 22.88
CA ASP A 166 14.90 12.37 22.25
C ASP A 166 15.97 11.62 21.43
N TRP A 167 16.40 10.44 21.89
CA TRP A 167 17.35 9.63 21.14
C TRP A 167 16.71 9.14 19.83
N ALA A 168 15.46 8.68 19.87
CA ALA A 168 14.75 8.15 18.70
C ALA A 168 14.44 9.26 17.71
N SER A 169 14.07 10.45 18.21
CA SER A 169 13.90 11.66 17.41
C SER A 169 15.14 11.96 16.55
N GLN A 170 16.34 11.74 17.10
CA GLN A 170 17.62 12.05 16.44
C GLN A 170 18.17 10.91 15.57
N LYS A 171 17.79 9.66 15.85
CA LYS A 171 18.47 8.48 15.29
C LYS A 171 17.62 7.64 14.34
N VAL A 172 16.30 7.82 14.34
CA VAL A 172 15.44 7.11 13.40
C VAL A 172 15.73 7.58 11.98
N ASN A 173 15.86 6.61 11.07
CA ASN A 173 16.02 6.85 9.64
C ASN A 173 14.80 6.36 8.86
N ILE A 174 14.76 6.68 7.57
CA ILE A 174 13.64 6.30 6.67
C ILE A 174 13.41 4.79 6.67
N ARG A 175 14.47 3.98 6.62
CA ARG A 175 14.35 2.52 6.69
C ARG A 175 13.69 2.08 7.99
N ASP A 176 14.11 2.61 9.13
CA ASP A 176 13.55 2.22 10.44
C ASP A 176 12.03 2.47 10.50
N MET A 177 11.56 3.59 9.94
CA MET A 177 10.12 3.90 9.83
C MET A 177 9.38 2.89 8.95
N LEU A 178 9.94 2.58 7.77
CA LEU A 178 9.30 1.69 6.80
C LEU A 178 9.34 0.21 7.19
N THR A 179 10.28 -0.18 8.07
CA THR A 179 10.42 -1.56 8.55
C THR A 179 9.87 -1.77 9.96
N HIS A 180 9.02 -0.86 10.46
CA HIS A 180 8.32 -1.00 11.74
C HIS A 180 9.24 -1.17 12.96
N VAL A 181 10.39 -0.49 12.97
CA VAL A 181 11.36 -0.56 14.09
C VAL A 181 11.58 0.80 14.75
N SER A 182 10.59 1.69 14.68
CA SER A 182 10.62 3.04 15.25
C SER A 182 10.41 3.09 16.78
N GLY A 183 9.93 2.00 17.39
CA GLY A 183 9.55 1.95 18.80
C GLY A 183 8.18 2.60 19.12
N LEU A 184 7.52 3.18 18.12
CA LEU A 184 6.22 3.83 18.30
C LEU A 184 5.07 2.80 18.41
N PRO A 185 4.08 3.04 19.28
CA PRO A 185 2.89 2.22 19.35
C PRO A 185 1.97 2.48 18.14
N ARG A 186 0.97 1.61 17.98
CA ARG A 186 -0.20 1.91 17.14
C ARG A 186 -0.88 3.19 17.61
N HIS A 187 -1.37 3.98 16.66
CA HIS A 187 -2.00 5.27 16.89
C HIS A 187 -3.12 5.52 15.89
N ASP A 188 -3.91 4.49 15.59
CA ASP A 188 -4.97 4.50 14.56
C ASP A 188 -6.08 5.54 14.83
N LEU A 189 -6.19 6.04 16.07
CA LEU A 189 -7.15 7.06 16.49
C LEU A 189 -6.53 8.46 16.65
N SER A 190 -5.28 8.67 16.22
CA SER A 190 -4.61 9.97 16.38
C SER A 190 -4.98 11.00 15.30
N TYR A 191 -5.71 10.58 14.27
CA TYR A 191 -6.12 11.41 13.14
C TYR A 191 -7.64 11.48 12.99
N GLY A 192 -8.13 12.59 12.47
CA GLY A 192 -9.53 12.79 12.08
C GLY A 192 -9.67 13.38 10.68
N PRO A 193 -10.87 13.37 10.09
CA PRO A 193 -11.10 13.80 8.71
C PRO A 193 -10.69 15.25 8.39
N SER A 194 -10.62 16.11 9.41
CA SER A 194 -10.27 17.53 9.29
C SER A 194 -8.83 17.85 9.69
N ASP A 195 -8.03 16.86 10.11
CA ASP A 195 -6.65 17.12 10.55
C ASP A 195 -5.76 17.46 9.35
N ALA A 196 -4.93 18.49 9.51
CA ALA A 196 -3.82 18.70 8.60
C ALA A 196 -2.73 17.67 8.88
N LEU A 197 -2.08 17.19 7.82
CA LEU A 197 -1.10 16.11 7.91
C LEU A 197 0.12 16.51 8.74
N ILE A 198 0.45 17.79 8.69
CA ILE A 198 1.50 18.36 9.51
C ILE A 198 1.21 18.22 11.00
N ASP A 199 -0.06 18.30 11.38
CA ASP A 199 -0.48 18.12 12.77
C ASP A 199 -0.41 16.65 13.17
N LEU A 200 -0.63 15.70 12.25
CA LEU A 200 -0.43 14.27 12.50
C LEU A 200 1.04 13.95 12.80
N VAL A 201 1.97 14.52 12.04
CA VAL A 201 3.41 14.38 12.31
C VAL A 201 3.76 15.01 13.65
N ARG A 202 3.24 16.20 13.95
CA ARG A 202 3.47 16.86 15.24
C ARG A 202 2.93 16.05 16.42
N LYS A 203 1.80 15.36 16.27
CA LYS A 203 1.20 14.52 17.32
C LYS A 203 2.09 13.36 17.76
N LEU A 204 3.05 12.92 16.92
CA LEU A 204 3.99 11.84 17.27
C LEU A 204 4.79 12.13 18.55
N ARG A 205 5.07 13.41 18.86
CA ARG A 205 5.79 13.82 20.08
C ARG A 205 5.04 13.50 21.38
N TYR A 206 3.74 13.23 21.30
CA TYR A 206 2.91 12.87 22.45
C TYR A 206 2.74 11.37 22.63
N LEU A 207 3.15 10.55 21.65
CA LEU A 207 3.05 9.10 21.74
C LEU A 207 4.12 8.56 22.70
N ARG A 208 3.67 7.78 23.69
CA ARG A 208 4.59 7.05 24.57
C ARG A 208 5.22 5.89 23.78
N PRO A 209 6.55 5.78 23.70
CA PRO A 209 7.18 4.65 23.03
C PRO A 209 6.81 3.34 23.74
N GLN A 210 6.60 2.28 22.96
CA GLN A 210 6.37 0.94 23.49
C GLN A 210 7.67 0.16 23.64
N PHE A 211 8.64 0.44 22.76
CA PHE A 211 9.97 -0.16 22.71
C PHE A 211 11.02 0.92 22.43
N GLU A 212 12.28 0.63 22.71
CA GLU A 212 13.40 1.41 22.21
C GLU A 212 13.49 1.29 20.67
N LEU A 213 14.19 2.22 20.03
CA LEU A 213 14.37 2.14 18.58
C LEU A 213 15.15 0.86 18.20
N ARG A 214 14.63 0.10 17.24
CA ARG A 214 15.17 -1.20 16.79
C ARG A 214 15.14 -2.31 17.82
N GLU A 215 14.49 -2.11 18.96
CA GLU A 215 14.12 -3.20 19.85
C GLU A 215 12.89 -3.94 19.29
N GLN A 216 12.91 -5.27 19.35
CA GLN A 216 11.86 -6.18 18.84
C GLN A 216 11.51 -7.23 19.88
#